data_AF-A0A7V9DK43-F1
#
_entry.id   AF-A0A7V9DK43-F1
#
_cell.length_a   1.000
_cell.length_b   1.000
_cell.length_c   1.000
_cell.angle_alpha   90.00
_cell.angle_beta   90.00
_cell.angle_gamma   90.00
#
_symmetry.space_group_name_H-M   'P 1'
#
loop_
_entity.id
_entity.type
_entity.pdbx_description
1 polymer ?
#
loop_
_entity_poly.entity_id
_entity_poly.type
_entity_poly.pdbx_seq_one_letter_code
_entity_poly.pdbx_strand_id
1 'polypeptide(L)'
;DVTTPTRDLDVYLAEIPAMTKRLRAAAPTDLDAFGEHLRRRRCETLDQLRADLTSERFACLLHDWEAVVAEPDEPDPAETDSVDWDSDSEPVLLRGLTATALADERLTGAHRRVLKMGAAITPASAPDRLHTLRKRCKELRYLVEVFEPLEMPGARKRALPVLKNLQDCLGEFQDSEVQAAAIRSYAAEMMSSASAAPGPLLAMGELAAQLDADQRRSRDRFAGIFATFQNATAKLRWTRGVRQ
;
A
#
# COMPACT_ATOMS: atom_id res chain seq x y z
N ASP A 1 -7.67 -13.05 -2.58
CA ASP A 1 -6.24 -13.03 -2.23
C ASP A 1 -5.98 -14.21 -1.29
N VAL A 2 -5.04 -15.08 -1.64
CA VAL A 2 -4.75 -16.33 -0.89
C VAL A 2 -3.71 -16.09 0.19
N THR A 3 -2.86 -15.06 0.06
CA THR A 3 -1.69 -14.84 0.93
C THR A 3 -1.96 -13.88 2.07
N THR A 4 -2.89 -12.92 1.89
CA THR A 4 -3.19 -11.87 2.88
C THR A 4 -3.47 -12.40 4.28
N PRO A 5 -4.36 -13.39 4.49
CA PRO A 5 -4.74 -13.78 5.86
C PRO A 5 -3.56 -14.26 6.70
N THR A 6 -2.69 -15.09 6.12
CA THR A 6 -1.48 -15.59 6.80
C THR A 6 -0.45 -14.48 6.97
N ARG A 7 -0.24 -13.64 5.94
CA ARG A 7 0.73 -12.54 5.99
C ARG A 7 0.36 -11.51 7.06
N ASP A 8 -0.90 -11.15 7.19
CA ASP A 8 -1.36 -10.18 8.18
C ASP A 8 -1.11 -10.71 9.60
N LEU A 9 -1.44 -11.97 9.86
CA LEU A 9 -1.17 -12.62 11.15
C LEU A 9 0.33 -12.71 11.46
N ASP A 10 1.17 -13.01 10.48
CA ASP A 10 2.63 -12.96 10.63
C ASP A 10 3.12 -11.57 11.03
N VAL A 11 2.58 -10.52 10.42
CA VAL A 11 2.93 -9.13 10.74
C VAL A 11 2.52 -8.80 12.16
N TYR A 12 1.27 -9.07 12.56
CA TYR A 12 0.80 -8.81 13.92
C TYR A 12 1.65 -9.54 14.96
N LEU A 13 1.95 -10.82 14.75
CA LEU A 13 2.79 -11.60 15.65
C LEU A 13 4.21 -11.04 15.77
N ALA A 14 4.80 -10.57 14.67
CA ALA A 14 6.11 -9.91 14.69
C ALA A 14 6.08 -8.55 15.40
N GLU A 15 4.93 -7.86 15.39
CA GLU A 15 4.74 -6.56 16.00
C GLU A 15 4.38 -6.60 17.49
N ILE A 16 3.95 -7.74 18.05
CA ILE A 16 3.60 -7.88 19.49
C ILE A 16 4.66 -7.26 20.41
N PRO A 17 5.98 -7.54 20.28
CA PRO A 17 6.97 -6.94 21.16
C PRO A 17 7.00 -5.40 21.10
N ALA A 18 6.70 -4.81 19.94
CA ALA A 18 6.58 -3.36 19.79
C ALA A 18 5.28 -2.84 20.40
N MET A 19 4.15 -3.55 20.19
CA MET A 19 2.86 -3.22 20.80
C MET A 19 2.92 -3.25 22.33
N THR A 20 3.55 -4.28 22.90
CA THR A 20 3.78 -4.39 24.35
C THR A 20 4.52 -3.18 24.92
N LYS A 21 5.55 -2.67 24.21
CA LYS A 21 6.29 -1.47 24.63
C LYS A 21 5.48 -0.18 24.54
N ARG A 22 4.38 -0.18 23.79
CA ARG A 22 3.48 0.97 23.66
C ARG A 22 2.46 1.05 24.79
N LEU A 23 2.21 -0.05 25.51
CA LEU A 23 1.29 -0.06 26.65
C LEU A 23 1.77 0.87 27.75
N ARG A 24 0.84 1.64 28.31
CA ARG A 24 1.05 2.61 29.39
C ARG A 24 0.27 2.24 30.64
N ALA A 25 -0.93 1.68 30.48
CA ALA A 25 -1.79 1.31 31.60
C ALA A 25 -1.84 -0.20 31.81
N ALA A 26 -1.94 -0.97 30.72
CA ALA A 26 -1.93 -2.44 30.79
C ALA A 26 -0.53 -3.01 31.04
N ALA A 27 -0.47 -4.21 31.62
CA ALA A 27 0.78 -4.93 31.82
C ALA A 27 1.25 -5.56 30.50
N PRO A 28 2.58 -5.70 30.28
CA PRO A 28 3.11 -6.38 29.11
C PRO A 28 2.53 -7.77 28.83
N THR A 29 2.27 -8.53 29.89
CA THR A 29 1.70 -9.88 29.87
C THR A 29 0.23 -9.92 29.47
N ASP A 30 -0.47 -8.79 29.50
CA ASP A 30 -1.89 -8.73 29.10
C ASP A 30 -2.07 -9.05 27.61
N LEU A 31 -1.03 -8.91 26.77
CA LEU A 31 -1.08 -9.30 25.35
C LEU A 31 -0.76 -10.77 25.09
N ASP A 32 -0.40 -11.57 26.11
CA ASP A 32 0.00 -12.97 25.90
C ASP A 32 -1.14 -13.79 25.30
N ALA A 33 -2.36 -13.66 25.85
CA ALA A 33 -3.54 -14.34 25.34
C ALA A 33 -3.95 -13.87 23.93
N PHE A 34 -3.69 -12.61 23.60
CA PHE A 34 -3.87 -12.10 22.24
C PHE A 34 -2.86 -12.74 21.28
N GLY A 35 -1.59 -12.83 21.67
CA GLY A 35 -0.58 -13.53 20.88
C GLY A 35 -0.89 -15.00 20.67
N GLU A 36 -1.39 -15.71 21.69
CA GLU A 36 -1.86 -17.10 21.54
C GLU A 36 -3.05 -17.22 20.60
N HIS A 37 -4.01 -16.30 20.68
CA HIS A 37 -5.14 -16.25 19.75
C HIS A 37 -4.66 -16.10 18.29
N LEU A 38 -3.74 -15.15 18.03
CA LEU A 38 -3.16 -14.95 16.70
C LEU A 38 -2.38 -16.18 16.19
N ARG A 39 -1.61 -16.86 17.06
CA ARG A 39 -0.89 -18.09 16.66
C ARG A 39 -1.83 -19.20 16.24
N ARG A 40 -2.95 -19.40 16.94
CA ARG A 40 -3.97 -20.40 16.57
C ARG A 40 -4.58 -20.09 15.21
N ARG A 41 -5.03 -18.84 15.02
CA ARG A 41 -5.55 -18.35 13.74
C ARG A 41 -4.55 -18.55 12.60
N ARG A 42 -3.27 -18.27 12.86
CA ARG A 42 -2.21 -18.41 11.85
C ARG A 42 -2.02 -19.85 11.40
N CYS A 43 -2.08 -20.82 12.32
CA CYS A 43 -1.99 -22.22 11.93
C CYS A 43 -3.10 -22.60 10.94
N GLU A 44 -4.35 -22.19 11.23
CA GLU A 44 -5.50 -22.44 10.36
C GLU A 44 -5.33 -21.80 8.97
N THR A 45 -4.92 -20.54 8.91
CA THR A 45 -4.73 -19.85 7.62
C THR A 45 -3.52 -20.36 6.84
N LEU A 46 -2.47 -20.79 7.53
CA LEU A 46 -1.28 -21.35 6.89
C LEU A 46 -1.58 -22.71 6.25
N ASP A 47 -2.39 -23.55 6.90
CA ASP A 47 -2.81 -24.83 6.32
C ASP A 47 -3.68 -24.61 5.07
N GLN A 48 -4.57 -23.61 5.10
CA GLN A 48 -5.33 -23.20 3.93
C GLN A 48 -4.42 -22.68 2.80
N LEU A 49 -3.48 -21.79 3.11
CA LEU A 49 -2.51 -21.27 2.14
C LEU A 49 -1.69 -22.41 1.50
N ARG A 50 -1.24 -23.38 2.28
CA ARG A 50 -0.53 -24.56 1.77
C ARG A 50 -1.38 -25.34 0.79
N ALA A 51 -2.63 -25.64 1.15
CA ALA A 51 -3.55 -26.36 0.29
C ALA A 51 -3.78 -25.62 -1.05
N ASP A 52 -3.97 -24.30 -1.00
CA ASP A 52 -4.15 -23.47 -2.19
C ASP A 52 -2.90 -23.45 -3.09
N LEU A 53 -1.70 -23.33 -2.52
CA LEU A 53 -0.44 -23.34 -3.28
C LEU A 53 -0.10 -24.71 -3.88
N THR A 54 -0.62 -25.80 -3.32
CA THR A 54 -0.45 -27.16 -3.89
C THR A 54 -1.60 -27.56 -4.82
N SER A 55 -2.55 -26.67 -5.09
CA SER A 55 -3.71 -26.97 -5.93
C SER A 55 -3.37 -27.01 -7.42
N GLU A 56 -4.11 -27.81 -8.19
CA GLU A 56 -4.04 -27.83 -9.65
C GLU A 56 -4.28 -26.43 -10.25
N ARG A 57 -5.22 -25.67 -9.68
CA ARG A 57 -5.51 -24.29 -10.08
C ARG A 57 -4.26 -23.41 -10.04
N PHE A 58 -3.46 -23.50 -8.97
CA PHE A 58 -2.24 -22.69 -8.84
C PHE A 58 -1.15 -23.14 -9.80
N ALA A 59 -1.02 -24.45 -10.03
CA ALA A 59 -0.10 -25.00 -11.01
C ALA A 59 -0.44 -24.52 -12.44
N CYS A 60 -1.72 -24.57 -12.83
CA CYS A 60 -2.18 -24.03 -14.11
C CYS A 60 -1.90 -22.52 -14.23
N LEU A 61 -2.20 -21.73 -13.18
CA LEU A 61 -1.90 -20.30 -13.19
C LEU A 61 -0.42 -20.01 -13.46
N LEU A 62 0.50 -20.74 -12.80
CA LEU A 62 1.94 -20.56 -13.03
C LEU A 62 2.33 -20.98 -14.45
N HIS A 63 1.79 -22.09 -14.94
CA HIS A 63 2.04 -22.56 -16.30
C HIS A 63 1.57 -21.55 -17.36
N ASP A 64 0.34 -21.04 -17.23
CA ASP A 64 -0.23 -20.06 -18.14
C ASP A 64 0.57 -18.75 -18.11
N TRP A 65 1.01 -18.32 -16.92
CA TRP A 65 1.85 -17.14 -16.77
C TRP A 65 3.24 -17.32 -17.41
N GLU A 66 3.86 -18.49 -17.25
CA GLU A 66 5.12 -18.82 -17.91
C GLU A 66 4.99 -18.79 -19.44
N ALA A 67 3.87 -19.29 -19.99
CA ALA A 67 3.59 -19.25 -21.41
C ALA A 67 3.51 -17.81 -21.95
N VAL A 68 2.74 -16.94 -21.27
CA VAL A 68 2.59 -15.51 -21.65
C VAL A 68 3.93 -14.76 -21.65
N VAL A 69 4.82 -15.07 -20.71
CA VAL A 69 6.14 -14.41 -20.62
C VAL A 69 7.12 -14.95 -21.67
N ALA A 70 7.04 -16.24 -22.01
CA ALA A 70 7.94 -16.88 -22.97
C ALA A 70 7.61 -16.52 -24.42
N GLU A 71 6.32 -16.46 -24.75
CA GLU A 71 5.80 -16.15 -26.07
C GLU A 71 4.83 -14.97 -25.92
N PRO A 72 5.33 -13.73 -25.75
CA PRO A 72 4.46 -12.58 -25.72
C PRO A 72 3.77 -12.49 -27.09
N ASP A 73 2.44 -12.50 -27.10
CA ASP A 73 1.65 -12.38 -28.32
C ASP A 73 2.12 -11.16 -29.13
N GLU A 74 2.32 -11.34 -30.45
CA GLU A 74 2.45 -10.20 -31.34
C GLU A 74 1.11 -9.43 -31.30
N PRO A 75 1.11 -8.14 -30.93
CA PRO A 75 -0.14 -7.40 -30.79
C PRO A 75 -0.88 -7.36 -32.11
N ASP A 76 -2.14 -7.84 -32.15
CA ASP A 76 -2.98 -7.82 -33.36
C ASP A 76 -3.05 -6.39 -33.89
N PRO A 77 -2.64 -6.09 -35.13
CA PRO A 77 -2.69 -4.75 -35.72
C PRO A 77 -4.03 -4.02 -35.57
N ALA A 78 -5.15 -4.74 -35.44
CA ALA A 78 -6.50 -4.20 -35.30
C ALA A 78 -6.96 -3.97 -33.84
N GLU A 79 -6.28 -4.54 -32.83
CA GLU A 79 -6.64 -4.35 -31.43
C GLU A 79 -6.12 -3.01 -30.88
N THR A 80 -7.02 -2.04 -30.74
CA THR A 80 -6.76 -0.87 -29.91
C THR A 80 -6.78 -1.29 -28.46
N ASP A 81 -5.65 -1.77 -27.94
CA ASP A 81 -5.45 -1.99 -26.51
C ASP A 81 -5.46 -0.63 -25.80
N SER A 82 -6.66 -0.11 -25.57
CA SER A 82 -6.91 0.81 -24.48
C SER A 82 -6.71 0.03 -23.20
N VAL A 83 -5.46 -0.03 -22.73
CA VAL A 83 -5.18 -0.60 -21.41
C VAL A 83 -5.75 0.35 -20.38
N ASP A 84 -6.95 0.01 -19.92
CA ASP A 84 -7.68 0.70 -18.87
C ASP A 84 -7.08 0.31 -17.51
N TRP A 85 -5.83 0.75 -17.27
CA TRP A 85 -5.14 0.52 -16.00
C TRP A 85 -5.88 1.21 -14.83
N ASP A 86 -6.77 2.15 -15.15
CA ASP A 86 -7.47 2.99 -14.21
C ASP A 86 -8.60 3.76 -14.92
N SER A 87 -9.87 3.51 -14.58
CA SER A 87 -11.07 4.08 -15.25
C SER A 87 -11.14 5.61 -15.28
N ASP A 88 -10.22 6.28 -14.57
CA ASP A 88 -10.05 7.74 -14.50
C ASP A 88 -8.94 8.27 -15.46
N SER A 89 -8.42 7.44 -16.37
CA SER A 89 -7.39 7.80 -17.35
C SER A 89 -7.94 7.78 -18.77
N GLU A 90 -7.60 8.78 -19.58
CA GLU A 90 -7.75 8.68 -21.04
C GLU A 90 -6.91 7.51 -21.57
N PRO A 91 -7.44 6.67 -22.47
CA PRO A 91 -6.69 5.59 -23.08
C PRO A 91 -5.52 6.15 -23.88
N VAL A 92 -4.30 5.79 -23.50
CA VAL A 92 -3.09 6.14 -24.22
C VAL A 92 -2.87 5.11 -25.32
N LEU A 93 -2.79 5.57 -26.57
CA LEU A 93 -2.33 4.73 -27.67
C LEU A 93 -0.84 4.43 -27.46
N LEU A 94 -0.55 3.26 -26.90
CA LEU A 94 0.81 2.78 -26.60
C LEU A 94 1.66 2.52 -27.85
N ARG A 95 1.04 2.46 -29.03
CA ARG A 95 1.69 2.06 -30.29
C ARG A 95 2.64 3.12 -30.82
N GLY A 96 3.84 2.67 -31.22
CA GLY A 96 4.84 3.50 -31.89
C GLY A 96 5.63 4.44 -30.96
N LEU A 97 5.37 4.41 -29.65
CA LEU A 97 6.15 5.16 -28.67
C LEU A 97 7.49 4.47 -28.42
N THR A 98 8.55 5.27 -28.31
CA THR A 98 9.79 4.79 -27.72
C THR A 98 9.59 4.59 -26.22
N ALA A 99 10.38 3.70 -25.59
CA ALA A 99 10.34 3.50 -24.15
C ALA A 99 10.49 4.81 -23.36
N THR A 100 11.30 5.76 -23.87
CA THR A 100 11.47 7.09 -23.29
C THR A 100 10.21 7.95 -23.41
N ALA A 101 9.54 7.95 -24.56
CA ALA A 101 8.30 8.70 -24.75
C ALA A 101 7.18 8.17 -23.84
N LEU A 102 7.06 6.83 -23.75
CA LEU A 102 6.13 6.18 -22.84
C LEU A 102 6.43 6.53 -21.37
N ALA A 103 7.70 6.51 -20.97
CA ALA A 103 8.10 6.87 -19.61
C ALA A 103 7.72 8.32 -19.26
N ASP A 104 7.99 9.27 -20.17
CA ASP A 104 7.66 10.69 -19.95
C ASP A 104 6.16 10.89 -19.76
N GLU A 105 5.36 10.28 -20.64
CA GLU A 105 3.91 10.37 -20.60
C GLU A 105 3.34 9.79 -19.30
N ARG A 106 3.71 8.55 -18.96
CA ARG A 106 3.19 7.84 -17.78
C ARG A 106 3.62 8.51 -16.48
N LEU A 107 4.89 8.91 -16.36
CA LEU A 107 5.39 9.61 -15.17
C LEU A 107 4.73 10.98 -15.01
N THR A 108 4.58 11.74 -16.09
CA THR A 108 3.92 13.05 -16.06
C THR A 108 2.45 12.92 -15.68
N GLY A 109 1.74 11.94 -16.25
CA GLY A 109 0.35 11.64 -15.93
C GLY A 109 0.15 11.27 -14.46
N ALA A 110 0.92 10.29 -13.97
CA ALA A 110 0.85 9.84 -12.58
C ALA A 110 1.22 10.97 -11.59
N HIS A 111 2.25 11.76 -11.91
CA HIS A 111 2.64 12.91 -11.08
C HIS A 111 1.55 13.98 -11.01
N ARG A 112 0.97 14.36 -12.16
CA ARG A 112 -0.14 15.32 -12.22
C ARG A 112 -1.35 14.83 -11.43
N ARG A 113 -1.64 13.53 -11.49
CA ARG A 113 -2.73 12.91 -10.72
C ARG A 113 -2.50 13.02 -9.22
N VAL A 114 -1.29 12.69 -8.74
CA VAL A 114 -0.91 12.86 -7.32
C VAL A 114 -1.08 14.31 -6.88
N LEU A 115 -0.60 15.28 -7.69
CA LEU A 115 -0.75 16.70 -7.39
C LEU A 115 -2.22 17.13 -7.32
N LYS A 116 -3.02 16.78 -8.33
CA LYS A 116 -4.45 17.12 -8.40
C LYS A 116 -5.21 16.54 -7.20
N MET A 117 -5.00 15.27 -6.89
CA MET A 117 -5.70 14.60 -5.81
C MET A 117 -5.28 15.12 -4.45
N GLY A 118 -3.97 15.28 -4.21
CA GLY A 118 -3.46 15.78 -2.95
C GLY A 118 -3.87 17.23 -2.67
N ALA A 119 -3.91 18.09 -3.69
CA ALA A 119 -4.39 19.47 -3.55
C ALA A 119 -5.88 19.55 -3.20
N ALA A 120 -6.66 18.52 -3.54
CA ALA A 120 -8.09 18.45 -3.21
C ALA A 120 -8.37 17.85 -1.82
N ILE A 121 -7.35 17.41 -1.08
CA ILE A 121 -7.50 16.91 0.29
C ILE A 121 -7.59 18.10 1.26
N THR A 122 -8.69 18.17 2.00
CA THR A 122 -8.94 19.11 3.10
C THR A 122 -8.98 18.36 4.43
N PRO A 123 -8.91 19.01 5.60
CA PRO A 123 -9.05 18.33 6.90
C PRO A 123 -10.35 17.51 7.04
N ALA A 124 -11.43 17.94 6.37
CA ALA A 124 -12.73 17.26 6.37
C ALA A 124 -12.86 16.13 5.34
N SER A 125 -11.84 15.88 4.51
CA SER A 125 -11.90 14.80 3.52
C SER A 125 -11.95 13.42 4.19
N ALA A 126 -12.81 12.54 3.67
CA ALA A 126 -12.96 11.17 4.13
C ALA A 126 -11.64 10.36 4.01
N PRO A 127 -11.41 9.36 4.89
CA PRO A 127 -10.23 8.49 4.86
C PRO A 127 -9.93 7.89 3.48
N ASP A 128 -10.97 7.45 2.76
CA ASP A 128 -10.83 6.84 1.44
C ASP A 128 -10.12 7.73 0.42
N ARG A 129 -10.22 9.06 0.54
CA ARG A 129 -9.49 9.97 -0.36
C ARG A 129 -7.98 9.90 -0.15
N LEU A 130 -7.53 9.71 1.09
CA LEU A 130 -6.12 9.53 1.43
C LEU A 130 -5.64 8.13 1.00
N HIS A 131 -6.49 7.11 1.16
CA HIS A 131 -6.21 5.76 0.65
C HIS A 131 -6.01 5.74 -0.86
N THR A 132 -6.90 6.37 -1.62
CA THR A 132 -6.76 6.46 -3.07
C THR A 132 -5.52 7.25 -3.46
N LEU A 133 -5.23 8.38 -2.77
CA LEU A 133 -4.00 9.13 -3.00
C LEU A 133 -2.74 8.28 -2.73
N ARG A 134 -2.74 7.46 -1.68
CA ARG A 134 -1.62 6.54 -1.38
C ARG A 134 -1.39 5.55 -2.50
N LYS A 135 -2.45 4.96 -3.07
CA LYS A 135 -2.35 4.09 -4.25
C LYS A 135 -1.67 4.80 -5.40
N ARG A 136 -2.04 6.06 -5.69
CA ARG A 136 -1.39 6.87 -6.75
C ARG A 136 0.06 7.21 -6.45
N CYS A 137 0.41 7.45 -5.19
CA CYS A 137 1.80 7.67 -4.81
C CYS A 137 2.65 6.41 -5.02
N LYS A 138 2.11 5.22 -4.71
CA LYS A 138 2.76 3.93 -5.00
C LYS A 138 2.92 3.71 -6.50
N GLU A 139 1.87 3.94 -7.28
CA GLU A 139 1.90 3.90 -8.75
C GLU A 139 3.03 4.78 -9.31
N LEU A 140 3.09 6.05 -8.89
CA LEU A 140 4.15 6.97 -9.31
C LEU A 140 5.55 6.44 -8.94
N ARG A 141 5.71 5.87 -7.74
CA ARG A 141 7.00 5.30 -7.32
C ARG A 141 7.39 4.09 -8.15
N TYR A 142 6.46 3.17 -8.42
CA TYR A 142 6.73 2.00 -9.25
C TYR A 142 7.10 2.41 -10.67
N LEU A 143 6.44 3.42 -11.24
CA LEU A 143 6.84 3.97 -12.55
C LEU A 143 8.27 4.53 -12.51
N VAL A 144 8.65 5.24 -11.44
CA VAL A 144 10.02 5.75 -11.29
C VAL A 144 11.05 4.62 -11.17
N GLU A 145 10.71 3.52 -10.49
CA GLU A 145 11.57 2.35 -10.32
C GLU A 145 11.69 1.55 -11.64
N VAL A 146 10.58 1.31 -12.34
CA VAL A 146 10.54 0.59 -13.62
C VAL A 146 11.31 1.34 -14.71
N PHE A 147 11.14 2.67 -14.80
CA PHE A 147 11.83 3.49 -15.80
C PHE A 147 13.19 4.02 -15.33
N GLU A 148 13.71 3.56 -14.18
CA GLU A 148 15.05 3.94 -13.69
C GLU A 148 16.15 3.76 -14.74
N PRO A 149 16.19 2.66 -15.54
CA PRO A 149 17.24 2.45 -16.53
C PRO A 149 17.28 3.46 -17.69
N LEU A 150 16.25 4.29 -17.88
CA LEU A 150 16.15 5.25 -18.99
C LEU A 150 16.87 6.60 -18.72
N GLU A 151 17.92 6.59 -17.89
CA GLU A 151 18.80 7.74 -17.62
C GLU A 151 18.06 8.99 -17.07
N MET A 152 17.32 8.78 -15.97
CA MET A 152 16.48 9.80 -15.28
C MET A 152 17.07 10.34 -13.95
N PRO A 153 18.40 10.48 -13.75
CA PRO A 153 18.97 10.60 -12.40
C PRO A 153 18.60 11.90 -11.68
N GLY A 154 18.43 13.00 -12.41
CA GLY A 154 18.15 14.31 -11.83
C GLY A 154 16.70 14.49 -11.34
N ALA A 155 15.74 13.83 -12.01
CA ALA A 155 14.34 13.84 -11.61
C ALA A 155 14.12 12.92 -10.40
N ARG A 156 14.70 11.72 -10.47
CA ARG A 156 14.67 10.71 -9.40
C ARG A 156 15.22 11.23 -8.08
N LYS A 157 16.43 11.82 -8.10
CA LYS A 157 17.08 12.35 -6.88
C LYS A 157 16.27 13.44 -6.19
N ARG A 158 15.48 14.21 -6.93
CA ARG A 158 14.61 15.26 -6.37
C ARG A 158 13.26 14.72 -5.91
N ALA A 159 12.63 13.85 -6.69
CA ALA A 159 11.28 13.40 -6.44
C ALA A 159 11.18 12.26 -5.41
N LEU A 160 12.08 11.27 -5.45
CA LEU A 160 11.95 10.08 -4.59
C LEU A 160 11.99 10.38 -3.08
N PRO A 161 12.89 11.23 -2.56
CA PRO A 161 12.92 11.48 -1.12
C PRO A 161 11.63 12.13 -0.59
N VAL A 162 11.10 13.12 -1.31
CA VAL A 162 9.86 13.81 -0.93
C VAL A 162 8.62 12.95 -1.19
N LEU A 163 8.63 12.13 -2.24
CA LEU A 163 7.58 11.16 -2.51
C LEU A 163 7.54 10.07 -1.44
N LYS A 164 8.71 9.60 -0.99
CA LYS A 164 8.83 8.66 0.13
C LYS A 164 8.23 9.26 1.40
N ASN A 165 8.61 10.49 1.77
CA ASN A 165 8.04 11.14 2.95
C ASN A 165 6.51 11.28 2.88
N LEU A 166 5.97 11.62 1.70
CA LEU A 166 4.52 11.63 1.48
C LEU A 166 3.89 10.24 1.63
N GLN A 167 4.52 9.21 1.08
CA GLN A 167 4.06 7.83 1.21
C GLN A 167 4.12 7.32 2.65
N ASP A 168 5.16 7.66 3.41
CA ASP A 168 5.33 7.26 4.80
C ASP A 168 4.21 7.88 5.64
N CYS A 169 3.90 9.17 5.46
CA CYS A 169 2.76 9.83 6.12
C CYS A 169 1.41 9.18 5.77
N LEU A 170 1.17 8.88 4.49
CA LEU A 170 -0.06 8.23 4.05
C LEU A 170 -0.14 6.77 4.49
N GLY A 171 1.01 6.10 4.58
CA GLY A 171 1.17 4.76 5.12
C GLY A 171 0.80 4.73 6.59
N GLU A 172 1.43 5.57 7.41
CA GLU A 172 1.10 5.67 8.84
C GLU A 172 -0.38 5.96 9.09
N PHE A 173 -1.04 6.79 8.27
CA PHE A 173 -2.47 7.04 8.35
C PHE A 173 -3.29 5.75 8.11
N GLN A 174 -3.07 5.07 6.97
CA GLN A 174 -3.84 3.88 6.60
C GLN A 174 -3.51 2.69 7.52
N ASP A 175 -2.23 2.48 7.83
CA ASP A 175 -1.78 1.36 8.63
C ASP A 175 -2.33 1.48 10.06
N SER A 176 -2.38 2.70 10.63
CA SER A 176 -3.04 2.94 11.93
C SER A 176 -4.53 2.60 11.91
N GLU A 177 -5.24 2.97 10.84
CA GLU A 177 -6.67 2.67 10.69
C GLU A 177 -6.94 1.17 10.61
N VAL A 178 -6.20 0.49 9.72
CA VAL A 178 -6.32 -0.95 9.49
C VAL A 178 -5.96 -1.72 10.76
N GLN A 179 -4.86 -1.36 11.43
CA GLN A 179 -4.45 -2.01 12.68
C GLN A 179 -5.47 -1.77 13.80
N ALA A 180 -6.00 -0.56 13.96
CA ALA A 180 -7.01 -0.27 14.99
C ALA A 180 -8.29 -1.09 14.73
N ALA A 181 -8.74 -1.18 13.48
CA ALA A 181 -9.89 -1.99 13.11
C ALA A 181 -9.65 -3.49 13.35
N ALA A 182 -8.48 -4.01 12.98
CA ALA A 182 -8.12 -5.41 13.19
C ALA A 182 -8.05 -5.78 14.67
N ILE A 183 -7.39 -4.96 15.50
CA ILE A 183 -7.32 -5.17 16.95
C ILE A 183 -8.72 -5.21 17.55
N ARG A 184 -9.64 -4.31 17.14
CA ARG A 184 -11.04 -4.36 17.60
C ARG A 184 -11.76 -5.63 17.15
N SER A 185 -11.54 -6.08 15.92
CA SER A 185 -12.11 -7.35 15.42
C SER A 185 -11.64 -8.53 16.26
N TYR A 186 -10.33 -8.67 16.48
CA TYR A 186 -9.79 -9.75 17.31
C TYR A 186 -10.27 -9.66 18.76
N ALA A 187 -10.42 -8.46 19.32
CA ALA A 187 -10.99 -8.30 20.66
C ALA A 187 -12.44 -8.82 20.73
N ALA A 188 -13.26 -8.53 19.71
CA ALA A 188 -14.63 -9.02 19.62
C ALA A 188 -14.69 -10.56 19.46
N GLU A 189 -13.81 -11.12 18.63
CA GLU A 189 -13.66 -12.58 18.47
C GLU A 189 -13.29 -13.24 19.80
N MET A 190 -12.28 -12.72 20.49
CA MET A 190 -11.85 -13.23 21.80
C MET A 190 -12.99 -13.15 22.84
N MET A 191 -13.72 -12.03 22.90
CA MET A 191 -14.86 -11.86 23.80
C MET A 191 -15.97 -12.89 23.56
N SER A 192 -16.24 -13.23 22.30
CA SER A 192 -17.25 -14.23 21.94
C SER A 192 -16.86 -15.67 22.33
N SER A 193 -15.56 -15.95 22.48
CA SER A 193 -15.04 -17.30 22.75
C SER A 193 -15.12 -17.76 24.22
N ALA A 194 -15.89 -17.06 25.07
CA ALA A 194 -16.15 -17.36 26.49
C ALA A 194 -14.92 -17.51 27.42
N SER A 195 -13.70 -17.19 26.93
CA SER A 195 -12.43 -17.37 27.63
C SER A 195 -11.60 -16.08 27.74
N ALA A 196 -12.13 -14.93 27.32
CA ALA A 196 -11.39 -13.67 27.37
C ALA A 196 -11.34 -13.10 28.79
N ALA A 197 -10.18 -13.20 29.43
CA ALA A 197 -9.89 -12.43 30.63
C ALA A 197 -9.98 -10.92 30.32
N PRO A 198 -10.34 -10.07 31.30
CA PRO A 198 -10.45 -8.62 31.09
C PRO A 198 -9.14 -7.94 30.67
N GLY A 199 -7.99 -8.43 31.15
CA GLY A 199 -6.67 -7.84 30.90
C GLY A 199 -6.34 -7.66 29.41
N PRO A 200 -6.35 -8.74 28.60
CA PRO A 200 -6.12 -8.65 27.16
C PRO A 200 -7.04 -7.69 26.43
N LEU A 201 -8.34 -7.67 26.76
CA LEU A 201 -9.29 -6.78 26.11
C LEU A 201 -9.01 -5.30 26.43
N LEU A 202 -8.62 -4.99 27.67
CA LEU A 202 -8.22 -3.64 28.06
C LEU A 202 -6.92 -3.20 27.37
N ALA A 203 -5.93 -4.09 27.28
CA ALA A 203 -4.68 -3.82 26.57
C ALA A 203 -4.91 -3.56 25.07
N MET A 204 -5.75 -4.37 24.43
CA MET A 204 -6.14 -4.19 23.03
C MET A 204 -6.93 -2.88 22.82
N GLY A 205 -7.82 -2.53 23.75
CA GLY A 205 -8.53 -1.25 23.73
C GLY A 205 -7.58 -0.05 23.84
N GLU A 206 -6.57 -0.15 24.71
CA GLU A 206 -5.51 0.87 24.82
C GLU A 206 -4.75 1.03 23.50
N LEU A 207 -4.30 -0.07 22.89
CA LEU A 207 -3.59 -0.04 21.60
C LEU A 207 -4.43 0.59 20.49
N ALA A 208 -5.70 0.19 20.38
CA ALA A 208 -6.62 0.75 19.38
C ALA A 208 -6.78 2.27 19.55
N ALA A 209 -6.92 2.76 20.78
CA ALA A 209 -7.02 4.19 21.07
C ALA A 209 -5.73 4.96 20.72
N GLN A 210 -4.56 4.35 20.95
CA GLN A 210 -3.29 4.94 20.54
C GLN A 210 -3.15 5.00 19.02
N LEU A 211 -3.53 3.94 18.30
CA LEU A 211 -3.52 3.90 16.84
C LEU A 211 -4.47 4.96 16.24
N ASP A 212 -5.66 5.15 16.82
CA ASP A 212 -6.54 6.26 16.40
C ASP A 212 -5.87 7.63 16.58
N ALA A 213 -5.10 7.80 17.64
CA ALA A 213 -4.35 9.04 17.86
C ALA A 213 -3.21 9.20 16.85
N ASP A 214 -2.54 8.12 16.47
CA ASP A 214 -1.49 8.11 15.44
C ASP A 214 -2.08 8.47 14.07
N GLN A 215 -3.22 7.89 13.71
CA GLN A 215 -3.97 8.19 12.50
C GLN A 215 -4.28 9.70 12.42
N ARG A 216 -4.80 10.30 13.50
CA ARG A 216 -5.06 11.75 13.56
C ARG A 216 -3.79 12.58 13.38
N ARG A 217 -2.70 12.24 14.05
CA ARG A 217 -1.43 12.97 13.88
C ARG A 217 -0.88 12.88 12.46
N SER A 218 -0.98 11.73 11.81
CA SER A 218 -0.63 11.57 10.40
C SER A 218 -1.52 12.41 9.49
N ARG A 219 -2.82 12.48 9.79
CA ARG A 219 -3.77 13.35 9.09
C ARG A 219 -3.40 14.83 9.18
N ASP A 220 -3.00 15.29 10.36
CA ASP A 220 -2.65 16.69 10.61
C ASP A 220 -1.35 17.09 9.90
N ARG A 221 -0.37 16.19 9.83
CA ARG A 221 0.91 16.43 9.14
C ARG A 221 0.81 16.41 7.62
N PHE A 222 -0.23 15.78 7.07
CA PHE A 222 -0.38 15.56 5.63
C PHE A 222 -0.20 16.85 4.82
N ALA A 223 -0.86 17.94 5.19
CA ALA A 223 -0.86 19.17 4.41
C ALA A 223 0.55 19.77 4.25
N GLY A 224 1.35 19.79 5.33
CA GLY A 224 2.72 20.30 5.28
C GLY A 224 3.66 19.39 4.48
N ILE A 225 3.51 18.07 4.60
CA ILE A 225 4.30 17.10 3.84
C ILE A 225 3.96 17.17 2.35
N PHE A 226 2.66 17.26 2.02
CA PHE A 226 2.21 17.41 0.65
C PHE A 226 2.68 18.72 0.01
N ALA A 227 2.64 19.85 0.74
CA ALA A 227 3.19 21.12 0.25
C ALA A 227 4.69 21.02 -0.06
N THR A 228 5.46 20.31 0.77
CA THR A 228 6.89 20.04 0.52
C THR A 228 7.08 19.22 -0.76
N PHE A 229 6.30 18.17 -0.95
CA PHE A 229 6.30 17.37 -2.18
C PHE A 229 5.95 18.20 -3.41
N GLN A 230 4.89 19.00 -3.34
CA GLN A 230 4.44 19.87 -4.43
C GLN A 230 5.53 20.87 -4.84
N ASN A 231 6.13 21.56 -3.87
CA ASN A 231 7.17 22.56 -4.13
C ASN A 231 8.44 21.93 -4.72
N ALA A 232 8.89 20.80 -4.18
CA ALA A 232 10.08 20.11 -4.66
C ALA A 232 9.92 19.56 -6.08
N THR A 233 8.69 19.26 -6.50
CA THR A 233 8.40 18.64 -7.80
C THR A 233 7.76 19.60 -8.82
N ALA A 234 7.52 20.87 -8.47
CA ALA A 234 6.83 21.84 -9.33
C ALA A 234 7.49 22.09 -10.69
N LYS A 235 8.83 21.99 -10.76
CA LYS A 235 9.63 22.19 -11.98
C LYS A 235 10.25 20.90 -12.49
N LEU A 236 9.73 19.75 -12.06
CA LEU A 236 10.27 18.46 -12.43
C LEU A 236 9.97 18.17 -13.89
N ARG A 237 11.01 17.81 -14.64
CA ARG A 237 10.90 17.15 -15.94
C ARG A 237 11.37 15.73 -15.72
N TRP A 238 10.52 14.76 -16.05
CA TRP A 238 10.83 13.36 -15.86
C TRP A 238 11.93 12.98 -16.83
N THR A 239 11.69 13.06 -18.13
CA THR A 239 12.74 12.78 -19.13
C THR A 239 13.55 14.02 -19.50
N ARG A 240 14.82 13.81 -19.92
CA ARG A 240 15.51 14.81 -20.72
C ARG A 240 14.73 14.87 -22.03
N GLY A 241 13.99 15.96 -22.24
CA GLY A 241 13.29 16.20 -23.50
C GLY A 241 14.22 15.83 -24.66
N VAL A 242 13.72 14.99 -25.57
CA VAL A 242 14.43 14.60 -26.78
C VAL A 242 14.96 15.89 -27.40
N ARG A 243 16.29 16.04 -27.45
CA ARG A 243 16.88 17.00 -28.38
C ARG A 243 16.54 16.44 -29.75
N GLN A 244 15.52 17.02 -30.38
CA GLN A 244 15.34 16.93 -31.82
C GLN A 244 16.55 17.56 -32.50
#